data_AF-A0A949B8T5-F1
#
_entry.id   AF-A0A949B8T5-F1
#
_cell.length_a   1.000
_cell.length_b   1.000
_cell.length_c   1.000
_cell.angle_alpha   90.00
_cell.angle_beta   90.00
_cell.angle_gamma   90.00
#
_symmetry.space_group_name_H-M   'P 1'
#
loop_
_entity.id
_entity.type
_entity.pdbx_description
1 polymer ?
#
loop_
_entity_poly.entity_id
_entity_poly.type
_entity_poly.pdbx_seq_one_letter_code
_entity_poly.pdbx_strand_id
1 'polypeptide(L)'
;MKLVIKSIKARKILDSRAKPTVEVELVTIKEKILASIPSGTSIGKYEAKNLPTDKAVAIINKLAKSILNKDFKSQSDFDKYLRLKSKFANVTLPLSIAFCRAFKTLPKSKKLPQLMVLGFEGGVHSDSSLKIQE
;
A
#
# COMPACT_ATOMS: atom_id res chain seq x y z
N MET A 1 25.59 9.15 5.24
CA MET A 1 24.48 10.00 4.76
C MET A 1 23.15 9.48 5.29
N LYS A 2 22.38 10.35 5.95
CA LYS A 2 20.98 10.08 6.34
C LYS A 2 20.13 9.94 5.07
N LEU A 3 19.28 8.93 4.97
CA LEU A 3 18.35 8.80 3.85
C LEU A 3 17.23 9.83 4.04
N VAL A 4 17.03 10.71 3.07
CA VAL A 4 16.07 11.81 3.14
C VAL A 4 15.03 11.66 2.02
N ILE A 5 13.76 11.78 2.38
CA ILE A 5 12.64 11.82 1.43
C ILE A 5 12.67 13.18 0.72
N LYS A 6 12.71 13.17 -0.60
CA LYS A 6 12.74 14.37 -1.46
C LYS A 6 11.36 14.74 -1.98
N SER A 7 10.54 13.75 -2.34
CA SER A 7 9.17 14.00 -2.75
C SER A 7 8.31 12.75 -2.54
N ILE A 8 7.00 13.00 -2.40
CA ILE A 8 5.96 11.98 -2.39
C ILE A 8 4.86 12.47 -3.32
N LYS A 9 4.42 11.64 -4.25
CA LYS A 9 3.29 11.90 -5.15
C LYS A 9 2.39 10.68 -5.21
N ALA A 10 1.10 10.87 -5.01
CA ALA A 10 0.09 9.84 -5.23
C ALA A 10 -0.65 10.07 -6.54
N ARG A 11 -0.99 8.99 -7.23
CA ARG A 11 -1.81 8.98 -8.44
C ARG A 11 -2.79 7.80 -8.42
N LYS A 12 -3.85 7.96 -9.21
CA LYS A 12 -4.81 6.90 -9.50
C LYS A 12 -4.24 6.03 -10.63
N ILE A 13 -4.29 4.72 -10.44
CA ILE A 13 -3.98 3.70 -11.44
C ILE A 13 -5.13 2.70 -11.52
N LEU A 14 -5.06 1.74 -12.45
CA LEU A 14 -6.02 0.64 -12.54
C LEU A 14 -5.40 -0.65 -11.97
N ASP A 15 -6.21 -1.45 -11.29
CA ASP A 15 -5.83 -2.81 -10.90
C ASP A 15 -6.08 -3.81 -12.03
N SER A 16 -5.85 -5.10 -11.77
CA SER A 16 -6.03 -6.19 -12.75
C SER A 16 -7.46 -6.34 -13.27
N ARG A 17 -8.46 -5.74 -12.62
CA ARG A 17 -9.88 -5.78 -12.98
C ARG A 17 -10.37 -4.44 -13.52
N ALA A 18 -9.43 -3.59 -13.96
CA ALA A 18 -9.68 -2.23 -14.41
C ALA A 18 -10.39 -1.33 -13.36
N LYS A 19 -10.28 -1.65 -12.06
CA LYS A 19 -10.84 -0.81 -10.99
C LYS A 19 -9.80 0.21 -10.52
N PRO A 20 -10.20 1.47 -10.25
CA PRO A 20 -9.29 2.48 -9.73
C PRO A 20 -8.66 2.12 -8.38
N THR A 21 -7.33 2.14 -8.31
CA THR A 21 -6.56 2.01 -7.06
C THR A 21 -5.47 3.10 -6.96
N VAL A 22 -4.75 3.12 -5.84
CA VAL A 22 -3.75 4.15 -5.51
C VAL A 22 -2.34 3.62 -5.76
N GLU A 23 -1.50 4.46 -6.37
CA GLU A 23 -0.04 4.30 -6.38
C GLU A 23 0.62 5.52 -5.74
N VAL A 24 1.63 5.27 -4.91
CA VAL A 24 2.53 6.28 -4.35
C VAL A 24 3.91 6.14 -4.98
N GLU A 25 4.43 7.25 -5.47
CA GLU A 25 5.82 7.45 -5.83
C GLU A 25 6.53 8.19 -4.69
N LEU A 26 7.56 7.57 -4.11
CA LEU A 26 8.41 8.16 -3.08
C LEU A 26 9.84 8.27 -3.64
N VAL A 27 10.36 9.48 -3.69
CA VAL A 27 11.71 9.76 -4.16
C VAL A 27 12.59 10.07 -2.95
N THR A 28 13.74 9.42 -2.86
CA THR A 28 14.82 9.75 -1.92
C THR A 28 16.02 10.32 -2.67
N ILE A 29 17.08 10.66 -1.95
CA ILE A 29 18.38 11.00 -2.57
C ILE A 29 19.04 9.84 -3.34
N LYS A 30 18.61 8.59 -3.13
CA LYS A 30 19.24 7.40 -3.74
C LYS A 30 18.39 6.80 -4.84
N GLU A 31 17.09 6.74 -4.63
CA GLU A 31 16.20 5.95 -5.49
C GLU A 31 14.77 6.50 -5.49
N LYS A 32 14.04 6.11 -6.54
CA LYS A 32 12.61 6.30 -6.69
C LYS A 32 11.93 4.95 -6.46
N ILE A 33 10.95 4.93 -5.56
CA ILE A 33 10.13 3.76 -5.24
C ILE A 33 8.71 4.01 -5.68
N LEU A 34 8.10 2.99 -6.31
CA LEU A 34 6.67 2.92 -6.55
C LEU A 34 6.04 1.90 -5.59
N ALA A 35 4.87 2.23 -5.05
CA ALA A 35 4.07 1.36 -4.24
C ALA A 35 2.59 1.53 -4.59
N SER A 36 2.04 0.53 -5.26
CA SER A 36 0.60 0.36 -5.47
C SER A 36 0.02 -0.57 -4.41
N ILE A 37 -1.30 -0.54 -4.26
CA ILE A 37 -2.04 -1.44 -3.37
C ILE A 37 -3.09 -2.25 -4.14
N PRO A 38 -3.35 -3.50 -3.72
CA PRO A 38 -4.43 -4.29 -4.29
C PRO A 38 -5.81 -3.77 -3.85
N SER A 39 -6.85 -4.20 -4.55
CA SER A 39 -8.24 -4.02 -4.15
C SER A 39 -8.88 -5.39 -3.88
N GLY A 40 -9.48 -5.57 -2.70
CA GLY A 40 -10.17 -6.81 -2.33
C GLY A 40 -11.59 -6.91 -2.91
N THR A 41 -12.04 -8.13 -3.21
CA THR A 41 -13.45 -8.43 -3.56
C THR A 41 -14.20 -8.97 -2.35
N SER A 42 -13.66 -10.04 -1.76
CA SER A 42 -14.14 -10.67 -0.53
C SER A 42 -13.64 -9.88 0.68
N ILE A 43 -14.23 -8.72 0.92
CA ILE A 43 -13.84 -7.83 2.02
C ILE A 43 -14.49 -8.31 3.32
N GLY A 44 -13.68 -8.64 4.31
CA GLY A 44 -14.14 -9.02 5.64
C GLY A 44 -14.71 -7.84 6.43
N LYS A 45 -15.70 -8.11 7.30
CA LYS A 45 -16.40 -7.10 8.12
C LYS A 45 -15.46 -6.25 9.00
N TYR A 46 -14.31 -6.80 9.40
CA TYR A 46 -13.36 -6.17 10.31
C TYR A 46 -12.14 -5.56 9.59
N GLU A 47 -12.11 -5.56 8.26
CA GLU A 47 -11.02 -4.96 7.51
C GLU A 47 -10.97 -3.43 7.67
N ALA A 48 -9.76 -2.89 7.57
CA ALA A 48 -9.57 -1.46 7.49
C ALA A 48 -10.23 -0.92 6.21
N LYS A 49 -11.09 0.09 6.37
CA LYS A 49 -11.88 0.63 5.26
C LYS A 49 -11.02 1.39 4.25
N ASN A 50 -11.48 1.42 3.01
CA ASN A 50 -10.92 2.24 1.94
C ASN A 50 -11.79 3.47 1.69
N LEU A 51 -11.17 4.56 1.24
CA LEU A 51 -11.86 5.71 0.64
C LEU A 51 -12.07 5.52 -0.86
N PRO A 52 -12.97 6.29 -1.49
CA PRO A 52 -12.93 6.48 -2.94
C PRO A 52 -11.52 6.91 -3.39
N THR A 53 -11.01 6.30 -4.46
CA THR A 53 -9.61 6.42 -4.88
C THR A 53 -9.15 7.86 -5.08
N ASP A 54 -9.98 8.71 -5.70
CA ASP A 54 -9.65 10.13 -5.89
C ASP A 54 -9.50 10.89 -4.56
N LYS A 55 -10.33 10.56 -3.56
CA LYS A 55 -10.20 11.13 -2.21
C LYS A 55 -8.93 10.65 -1.51
N ALA A 56 -8.60 9.37 -1.64
CA ALA A 56 -7.37 8.81 -1.07
C ALA A 56 -6.12 9.49 -1.66
N VAL A 57 -6.06 9.63 -2.99
CA VAL A 57 -4.97 10.33 -3.69
C VAL A 57 -4.82 11.78 -3.21
N ALA A 58 -5.93 12.52 -3.11
CA ALA A 58 -5.91 13.90 -2.63
C ALA A 58 -5.37 14.01 -1.19
N ILE A 59 -5.80 13.11 -0.30
CA ILE A 59 -5.33 13.06 1.09
C ILE A 59 -3.84 12.75 1.15
N ILE A 60 -3.35 11.77 0.38
CA ILE A 60 -1.92 11.43 0.39
C ILE A 60 -1.08 12.61 -0.10
N ASN A 61 -1.48 13.26 -1.19
CA ASN A 61 -0.77 14.44 -1.70
C ASN A 61 -0.77 15.61 -0.70
N LYS A 62 -1.84 15.76 0.11
CA LYS A 62 -1.86 16.72 1.22
C LYS A 62 -0.91 16.31 2.34
N LEU A 63 -0.89 15.03 2.72
CA LEU A 63 -0.01 14.49 3.76
C LEU A 63 1.48 14.55 3.37
N ALA A 64 1.81 14.44 2.08
CA ALA A 64 3.17 14.51 1.57
C ALA A 64 3.95 15.71 2.11
N LYS A 65 3.33 16.91 2.11
CA LYS A 65 3.94 18.13 2.66
C LYS A 65 4.32 17.99 4.14
N SER A 66 3.46 17.38 4.94
CA SER A 66 3.69 17.18 6.36
C SER A 66 4.72 16.07 6.67
N ILE A 67 4.85 15.10 5.77
CA ILE A 67 5.83 14.02 5.87
C ILE A 67 7.24 14.54 5.53
N LEU A 68 7.38 15.38 4.50
CA LEU A 68 8.68 15.93 4.08
C LEU A 68 9.35 16.80 5.15
N ASN A 69 8.56 17.40 6.05
CA ASN A 69 9.04 18.24 7.15
C ASN A 69 9.31 17.46 8.45
N LYS A 70 9.35 16.12 8.38
CA LYS A 70 9.54 15.25 9.53
C LYS A 70 10.63 14.22 9.27
N ASP A 71 11.41 13.97 10.32
CA ASP A 71 12.36 12.87 10.36
C ASP A 71 11.72 11.66 11.03
N PHE A 72 11.77 10.52 10.35
CA PHE A 72 11.30 9.23 10.87
C PHE A 72 12.49 8.33 11.17
N LYS A 73 12.50 7.73 12.36
CA LYS A 73 13.64 6.90 12.82
C LYS A 73 13.52 5.44 12.41
N SER A 74 12.30 4.95 12.16
CA SER A 74 12.04 3.55 11.83
C SER A 74 10.72 3.40 11.07
N GLN A 75 10.49 2.21 10.51
CA GLN A 75 9.21 1.83 9.93
C GLN A 75 8.05 1.99 10.94
N SER A 76 8.26 1.55 12.18
CA SER A 76 7.23 1.64 13.24
C SER A 76 6.88 3.08 13.59
N ASP A 77 7.87 3.96 13.62
CA ASP A 77 7.69 5.40 13.85
C ASP A 77 6.86 6.04 12.72
N PHE A 78 7.21 5.74 11.47
CA PHE A 78 6.45 6.18 10.30
C PHE A 78 5.01 5.65 10.30
N ASP A 79 4.80 4.36 10.56
CA ASP A 79 3.47 3.74 10.58
C ASP A 79 2.61 4.27 11.74
N LYS A 80 3.21 4.53 12.91
CA LYS A 80 2.52 5.18 14.03
C LYS A 80 2.05 6.58 13.63
N TYR A 81 2.90 7.35 12.96
CA TYR A 81 2.53 8.65 12.43
C TYR A 81 1.36 8.55 11.43
N LEU A 82 1.42 7.61 10.48
CA LEU A 82 0.36 7.41 9.49
C LEU A 82 -0.99 7.04 10.13
N ARG A 83 -0.99 6.18 11.15
CA ARG A 83 -2.21 5.79 11.90
C ARG A 83 -2.88 6.98 12.60
N LEU A 84 -2.10 7.96 13.05
CA LEU A 84 -2.63 9.21 13.62
C LEU A 84 -3.21 10.14 12.55
N LYS A 85 -2.80 9.99 11.28
CA LYS A 85 -3.24 10.83 10.15
C LYS A 85 -4.44 10.27 9.39
N SER A 86 -4.57 8.96 9.32
CA SER A 86 -5.68 8.30 8.61
C SER A 86 -5.92 6.90 9.16
N LYS A 87 -7.19 6.52 9.24
CA LYS A 87 -7.64 5.15 9.52
C LYS A 87 -7.88 4.32 8.25
N PHE A 88 -7.74 4.92 7.07
CA PHE A 88 -8.07 4.29 5.80
C PHE A 88 -6.87 3.56 5.19
N ALA A 89 -7.05 2.28 4.86
CA ALA A 89 -5.96 1.41 4.41
C ALA A 89 -5.35 1.92 3.10
N ASN A 90 -6.18 2.32 2.13
CA ASN A 90 -5.71 2.86 0.86
C ASN A 90 -5.04 4.25 0.91
N VAL A 91 -4.95 4.85 2.10
CA VAL A 91 -4.14 6.05 2.34
C VAL A 91 -2.80 5.67 2.98
N THR A 92 -2.82 4.83 4.02
CA THR A 92 -1.64 4.55 4.84
C THR A 92 -0.75 3.45 4.26
N LEU A 93 -1.33 2.40 3.69
CA LEU A 93 -0.60 1.24 3.18
C LEU A 93 0.38 1.58 2.03
N PRO A 94 0.02 2.35 0.97
CA PRO A 94 0.98 2.64 -0.10
C PRO A 94 2.15 3.49 0.39
N LEU A 95 1.92 4.41 1.33
CA LEU A 95 2.98 5.18 1.98
C LEU A 95 3.91 4.26 2.80
N SER A 96 3.32 3.37 3.60
CA SER A 96 4.05 2.42 4.44
C SER A 96 4.95 1.50 3.61
N ILE A 97 4.44 0.94 2.52
CA ILE A 97 5.21 0.09 1.58
C ILE A 97 6.33 0.89 0.90
N ALA A 98 6.04 2.10 0.42
CA ALA A 98 7.03 2.95 -0.24
C ALA A 98 8.19 3.29 0.70
N PHE A 99 7.89 3.65 1.95
CA PHE A 99 8.89 3.90 2.98
C PHE A 99 9.70 2.64 3.28
N CYS A 100 9.04 1.50 3.46
CA CYS A 100 9.67 0.23 3.79
C CYS A 100 10.70 -0.20 2.73
N ARG A 101 10.34 -0.04 1.46
CA ARG A 101 11.23 -0.31 0.31
C ARG A 101 12.41 0.66 0.26
N ALA A 102 12.15 1.97 0.35
CA ALA A 102 13.19 3.01 0.26
C ALA A 102 14.21 2.92 1.41
N PHE A 103 13.74 2.64 2.63
CA PHE A 103 14.59 2.57 3.82
C PHE A 103 15.07 1.14 4.13
N LYS A 104 14.70 0.16 3.29
CA LYS A 104 15.09 -1.27 3.39
C LYS A 104 14.87 -1.84 4.79
N THR A 105 13.69 -1.56 5.36
CA THR A 105 13.35 -1.92 6.74
C THR A 105 12.77 -3.33 6.88
N LEU A 106 12.58 -4.06 5.76
CA LEU A 106 12.11 -5.45 5.80
C LEU A 106 13.13 -6.35 6.51
N PRO A 107 12.66 -7.26 7.38
CA PRO A 107 13.53 -8.28 7.95
C PRO A 107 14.03 -9.21 6.83
N LYS A 108 15.32 -9.58 6.90
CA LYS A 108 15.89 -10.56 5.97
C LYS A 108 15.40 -11.95 6.35
N SER A 109 14.67 -12.62 5.46
CA SER A 109 14.41 -14.06 5.56
C SER A 109 15.43 -14.83 4.71
N LYS A 110 15.93 -15.95 5.24
CA LYS A 110 16.80 -16.89 4.51
C LYS A 110 16.02 -18.07 3.89
N LYS A 111 14.77 -18.28 4.31
CA LYS A 111 13.93 -19.39 3.83
C LYS A 111 12.99 -18.88 2.73
N LEU A 112 12.94 -19.60 1.62
CA LEU A 112 11.93 -19.38 0.59
C LEU A 112 10.59 -19.98 1.06
N PRO A 113 9.47 -19.29 0.84
CA PRO A 113 8.15 -19.84 1.15
C PRO A 113 7.81 -20.97 0.17
N GLN A 114 7.02 -21.94 0.62
CA GLN A 114 6.39 -22.90 -0.27
C GLN A 114 5.34 -22.17 -1.10
N LEU A 115 5.39 -22.33 -2.43
CA LEU A 115 4.42 -21.75 -3.34
C LEU A 115 3.12 -22.57 -3.30
N MET A 116 2.02 -21.92 -2.94
CA MET A 116 0.67 -22.45 -3.11
C MET A 116 0.07 -21.81 -4.37
N VAL A 117 -0.24 -22.63 -5.36
CA VAL A 117 -0.74 -22.16 -6.66
C VAL A 117 -2.25 -22.33 -6.70
N LEU A 118 -2.94 -21.25 -7.05
CA LEU A 118 -4.37 -21.27 -7.31
C LEU A 118 -4.63 -22.03 -8.62
N GLY A 119 -5.35 -23.15 -8.53
CA GLY A 119 -5.68 -24.01 -9.69
C GLY A 119 -7.09 -23.76 -10.24
N PHE A 120 -8.05 -23.49 -9.38
CA PHE A 120 -9.46 -23.29 -9.73
C PHE A 120 -10.07 -22.18 -8.88
N GLU A 121 -10.96 -21.40 -9.48
CA GLU A 121 -11.68 -20.32 -8.78
C GLU A 121 -13.18 -20.65 -8.68
N GLY A 122 -13.76 -20.34 -7.52
CA GLY A 122 -15.19 -20.41 -7.25
C GLY A 122 -15.68 -19.22 -6.42
N GLY A 123 -16.86 -19.33 -5.83
CA GLY A 123 -17.44 -18.30 -4.98
C GLY A 123 -17.61 -16.97 -5.73
N VAL A 124 -17.27 -15.84 -5.09
CA VAL A 124 -17.46 -14.49 -5.68
C VAL A 124 -16.45 -14.14 -6.78
N HIS A 125 -15.54 -15.06 -7.10
CA HIS A 125 -14.51 -14.89 -8.11
C HIS A 125 -14.85 -15.57 -9.43
N SER A 126 -15.93 -16.35 -9.49
CA SER A 126 -16.30 -17.18 -10.63
C SER A 126 -17.82 -17.20 -10.82
N ASP A 127 -18.27 -17.29 -12.07
CA ASP A 127 -19.69 -17.47 -12.41
C ASP A 127 -20.13 -18.96 -12.33
N SER A 128 -19.26 -19.84 -11.84
CA SER A 128 -19.55 -21.27 -11.70
C SER A 128 -20.42 -21.60 -10.48
N SER A 129 -20.92 -22.84 -10.41
CA SER A 129 -21.67 -23.34 -9.25
C SER A 129 -20.79 -23.71 -8.04
N LEU A 130 -19.47 -23.57 -8.14
CA LEU A 130 -18.53 -23.92 -7.08
C LEU A 130 -18.65 -22.92 -5.91
N LYS A 131 -19.01 -23.40 -4.73
CA LYS A 131 -19.21 -22.55 -3.54
C LYS A 131 -17.91 -22.13 -2.84
N ILE A 132 -16.84 -22.91 -2.98
CA ILE A 132 -15.53 -22.64 -2.37
C ILE A 132 -14.76 -21.67 -3.25
N GLN A 133 -13.99 -20.75 -2.65
CA GLN A 133 -13.35 -19.66 -3.38
C GLN A 133 -12.09 -20.08 -4.16
N GLU A 134 -11.15 -20.77 -3.50
CA GLU A 134 -9.76 -21.01 -3.96
C GLU A 134 -9.21 -22.32 -3.37
#